data_AF-A0A945KX59-F1
#
_entry.id   AF-A0A945KX59-F1
#
_cell.length_a   1.000
_cell.length_b   1.000
_cell.length_c   1.000
_cell.angle_alpha   90.00
_cell.angle_beta   90.00
_cell.angle_gamma   90.00
#
_symmetry.space_group_name_H-M   'P 1'
#
loop_
_entity.id
_entity.type
_entity.pdbx_description
1 polymer ?
#
loop_
_entity_poly.entity_id
_entity_poly.type
_entity_poly.pdbx_seq_one_letter_code
_entity_poly.pdbx_strand_id
1 'polypeptide(L)'
;MQPEHLKNGKISLFNTKSGKNRYIPIRADIAAELNLPLKAHADTFASCYKRSGIKKAEGQSTHILRHTFASHFIMNGGDVLTLQRILGHSDLTMTMRYAHLAPNHLDEALKFAPVVKMLSLKGGLSA
;
A
#
# COMPACT_ATOMS: atom_id res chain seq x y z
N MET A 1 -6.08 8.39 -16.35
CA MET A 1 -6.19 6.92 -16.24
C MET A 1 -7.28 6.46 -17.18
N GLN A 2 -6.96 5.49 -18.04
CA GLN A 2 -7.91 4.99 -19.04
C GLN A 2 -8.74 3.81 -18.50
N PRO A 3 -9.92 3.54 -19.07
CA PRO A 3 -10.74 2.38 -18.70
C PRO A 3 -9.98 1.05 -18.74
N GLU A 4 -9.06 0.85 -19.71
CA GLU A 4 -8.32 -0.42 -19.81
C GLU A 4 -7.41 -0.70 -18.61
N HIS A 5 -7.07 0.31 -17.82
CA HIS A 5 -6.23 0.16 -16.63
C HIS A 5 -7.00 -0.43 -15.44
N LEU A 6 -8.33 -0.45 -15.45
CA LEU A 6 -9.16 -1.04 -14.39
C LEU A 6 -9.86 -2.30 -14.91
N LYS A 7 -9.46 -3.48 -14.42
CA LYS A 7 -10.07 -4.76 -14.79
C LYS A 7 -10.14 -5.68 -13.57
N ASN A 8 -11.25 -6.41 -13.41
CA ASN A 8 -11.42 -7.43 -12.37
C ASN A 8 -11.07 -6.92 -10.94
N GLY A 9 -11.49 -5.70 -10.61
CA GLY A 9 -11.21 -5.07 -9.30
C GLY A 9 -9.73 -4.71 -9.08
N LYS A 10 -8.92 -4.60 -10.14
CA LYS A 10 -7.49 -4.29 -10.05
C LYS A 10 -7.13 -3.12 -10.96
N ILE A 11 -6.34 -2.20 -10.41
CA ILE A 11 -5.70 -1.12 -11.17
C ILE A 11 -4.35 -1.60 -11.66
N SER A 12 -4.14 -1.60 -12.97
CA SER A 12 -2.86 -1.91 -13.60
C SER A 12 -2.06 -0.62 -13.84
N LEU A 13 -0.80 -0.61 -13.42
CA LEU A 13 0.14 0.47 -13.61
C LEU A 13 1.26 0.01 -14.53
N PHE A 14 1.30 0.58 -15.74
CA PHE A 14 2.25 0.28 -16.81
C PHE A 14 3.25 1.43 -17.01
N ASN A 15 4.38 1.17 -17.68
CA ASN A 15 5.39 2.18 -18.06
C ASN A 15 5.82 3.12 -16.92
N THR A 16 6.05 2.55 -15.74
CA THR A 16 6.57 3.34 -14.62
C THR A 16 8.05 3.66 -14.84
N LYS A 17 8.60 4.68 -14.14
CA LYS A 17 10.04 5.05 -14.22
C LYS A 17 11.01 3.86 -14.05
N SER A 18 10.57 2.77 -13.41
CA SER A 18 11.35 1.55 -13.17
C SER A 18 11.12 0.45 -14.24
N GLY A 19 10.25 0.66 -15.23
CA GLY A 19 9.88 -0.36 -16.23
C GLY A 19 9.04 -1.52 -15.70
N LYS A 20 8.76 -1.57 -14.38
CA LYS A 20 8.00 -2.65 -13.74
C LYS A 20 6.51 -2.38 -13.84
N ASN A 21 5.79 -3.34 -14.41
CA ASN A 21 4.34 -3.39 -14.39
C ASN A 21 3.87 -3.98 -13.06
N ARG A 22 2.82 -3.40 -12.48
CA ARG A 22 2.20 -3.93 -11.26
C ARG A 22 0.69 -3.73 -11.28
N TYR A 23 -0.01 -4.56 -10.51
CA TYR A 23 -1.43 -4.43 -10.29
C TYR A 23 -1.70 -4.17 -8.80
N ILE A 24 -2.66 -3.31 -8.52
CA ILE A 24 -3.10 -2.96 -7.16
C ILE A 24 -4.58 -3.35 -7.06
N PRO A 25 -4.95 -4.32 -6.19
CA PRO A 25 -6.35 -4.61 -5.94
C PRO A 25 -7.01 -3.41 -5.28
N ILE A 26 -8.23 -3.10 -5.71
CA ILE A 26 -9.06 -2.06 -5.11
C ILE A 26 -10.40 -2.68 -4.71
N ARG A 27 -11.06 -2.06 -3.74
CA ARG A 27 -12.39 -2.49 -3.32
C ARG A 27 -13.41 -2.27 -4.44
N ALA A 28 -14.44 -3.11 -4.48
CA ALA A 28 -15.46 -3.11 -5.53
C ALA A 28 -16.32 -1.82 -5.52
N ASP A 29 -16.58 -1.26 -4.34
CA ASP A 29 -17.29 0.02 -4.18
C ASP A 29 -16.50 1.17 -4.83
N ILE A 30 -15.21 1.28 -4.52
CA ILE A 30 -14.32 2.27 -5.17
C ILE A 30 -14.28 2.03 -6.68
N ALA A 31 -14.15 0.77 -7.11
CA ALA A 31 -14.11 0.45 -8.54
C ALA A 31 -15.38 0.91 -9.28
N ALA A 32 -16.56 0.81 -8.64
CA ALA A 32 -17.84 1.23 -9.21
C ALA A 32 -18.01 2.76 -9.25
N GLU A 33 -17.43 3.48 -8.29
CA GLU A 33 -17.49 4.96 -8.22
C GLU A 33 -16.53 5.65 -9.20
N LEU A 34 -15.54 4.93 -9.75
CA LEU A 34 -14.56 5.50 -10.67
C LEU A 34 -15.16 5.82 -12.04
N ASN A 35 -15.44 7.10 -12.28
CA ASN A 35 -15.85 7.60 -13.59
C ASN A 35 -14.65 7.74 -14.55
N LEU A 36 -14.35 6.69 -15.32
CA LEU A 36 -13.22 6.63 -16.25
C LEU A 36 -13.62 7.14 -17.66
N PRO A 37 -12.73 7.83 -18.41
CA PRO A 37 -11.33 8.10 -18.08
C PRO A 37 -11.13 9.24 -17.09
N LEU A 38 -10.28 9.03 -16.10
CA LEU A 38 -9.85 10.10 -15.20
C LEU A 38 -8.82 10.98 -15.90
N LYS A 39 -9.14 12.26 -16.08
CA LYS A 39 -8.20 13.29 -16.53
C LYS A 39 -7.65 14.02 -15.31
N ALA A 40 -6.33 14.07 -15.20
CA ALA A 40 -5.66 14.84 -14.16
C ALA A 40 -5.09 16.11 -14.79
N HIS A 41 -5.48 17.28 -14.30
CA HIS A 41 -4.79 18.53 -14.61
C HIS A 41 -3.71 18.76 -13.55
N ALA A 42 -2.49 19.08 -13.98
CA ALA A 42 -1.33 19.25 -13.10
C ALA A 42 -1.61 20.22 -11.94
N ASP A 43 -2.41 21.26 -12.21
CA ASP A 43 -2.72 22.31 -11.24
C ASP A 43 -3.88 21.99 -10.30
N THR A 44 -4.72 20.98 -10.62
CA THR A 44 -5.88 20.62 -9.77
C THR A 44 -5.41 20.19 -8.39
N PHE A 45 -4.42 19.30 -8.33
CA PHE A 45 -3.88 18.85 -7.05
C PHE A 45 -3.21 19.98 -6.29
N ALA A 46 -2.41 20.82 -6.96
CA ALA A 46 -1.74 21.96 -6.34
C ALA A 46 -2.74 22.98 -5.78
N SER A 47 -3.82 23.27 -6.51
CA SER A 47 -4.89 24.16 -6.08
C SER A 47 -5.63 23.62 -4.86
N CYS A 48 -6.06 22.36 -4.90
CA CYS A 48 -6.72 21.70 -3.75
C CYS A 48 -5.80 21.66 -2.52
N TYR A 49 -4.51 21.38 -2.72
CA TYR A 49 -3.54 21.36 -1.64
C TYR A 49 -3.31 22.75 -1.03
N LYS A 50 -3.24 23.81 -1.85
CA LYS A 50 -3.17 25.20 -1.35
C LYS A 50 -4.42 25.56 -0.54
N ARG A 51 -5.60 25.15 -1.01
CA ARG A 51 -6.89 25.42 -0.34
C ARG A 51 -7.09 24.64 0.96
N SER A 52 -6.41 23.52 1.15
CA SER A 52 -6.54 22.74 2.40
C SER A 52 -5.83 23.37 3.60
N GLY A 53 -4.97 24.38 3.38
CA GLY A 53 -4.21 25.02 4.45
C GLY A 53 -3.09 24.15 5.05
N ILE A 54 -2.82 22.98 4.47
CA ILE A 54 -1.75 22.08 4.92
C ILE A 54 -0.39 22.69 4.56
N LYS A 55 0.49 22.85 5.55
CA LYS A 55 1.85 23.36 5.33
C LYS A 55 2.66 22.36 4.50
N LYS A 56 3.18 22.83 3.38
CA LYS A 56 3.98 22.00 2.45
C LYS A 56 5.34 21.69 3.04
N ALA A 57 5.70 20.41 3.12
CA ALA A 57 7.10 20.02 3.23
C ALA A 57 7.78 20.23 1.86
N GLU A 58 8.93 20.91 1.84
CA GLU A 58 9.63 21.25 0.60
C GLU A 58 9.88 20.01 -0.28
N GLY A 59 9.65 20.16 -1.59
CA GLY A 59 9.93 19.10 -2.58
C GLY A 59 8.98 17.89 -2.65
N GLN A 60 7.94 17.79 -1.82
CA GLN A 60 7.17 16.53 -1.68
C GLN A 60 5.72 16.51 -2.24
N SER A 61 5.29 17.53 -3.00
CA SER A 61 3.86 17.65 -3.36
C SER A 61 3.30 16.46 -4.14
N THR A 62 4.04 15.89 -5.08
CA THR A 62 3.52 14.82 -5.97
C THR A 62 3.44 13.46 -5.30
N HIS A 63 4.11 13.27 -4.16
CA HIS A 63 4.21 11.97 -3.48
C HIS A 63 3.52 11.95 -2.12
N ILE A 64 2.96 13.06 -1.65
CA ILE A 64 2.37 13.12 -0.30
C ILE A 64 1.28 12.08 -0.08
N LEU A 65 0.34 11.91 -1.02
CA LEU A 65 -0.72 10.90 -0.90
C LEU A 65 -0.16 9.46 -0.89
N ARG A 66 0.93 9.22 -1.63
CA ARG A 66 1.62 7.92 -1.62
C ARG A 66 2.29 7.68 -0.27
N HIS A 67 2.91 8.70 0.32
CA HIS A 67 3.49 8.62 1.66
C HIS A 67 2.42 8.42 2.73
N THR A 68 1.27 9.09 2.61
CA THR A 68 0.12 8.89 3.50
C THR A 68 -0.37 7.45 3.44
N PHE A 69 -0.62 6.90 2.24
CA PHE A 69 -1.00 5.50 2.09
C PHE A 69 0.03 4.56 2.73
N ALA A 70 1.32 4.73 2.41
CA ALA A 70 2.38 3.86 2.92
C ALA A 70 2.51 3.89 4.44
N SER A 71 2.39 5.08 5.03
CA SER A 71 2.46 5.27 6.48
C SER A 71 1.30 4.56 7.17
N HIS A 72 0.06 4.83 6.74
CA HIS A 72 -1.12 4.19 7.32
C HIS A 72 -1.15 2.67 7.07
N PHE A 73 -0.66 2.20 5.93
CA PHE A 73 -0.57 0.77 5.65
C PHE A 73 0.29 0.04 6.68
N ILE A 74 1.47 0.58 7.01
CA ILE A 74 2.36 -0.01 8.02
C ILE A 74 1.82 0.19 9.44
N MET A 75 1.28 1.37 9.76
CA MET A 75 0.65 1.63 11.08
C MET A 75 -0.49 0.64 11.37
N ASN A 76 -1.20 0.20 10.34
CA ASN A 76 -2.27 -0.79 10.44
C ASN A 76 -1.77 -2.25 10.49
N GLY A 77 -0.47 -2.49 10.65
CA GLY A 77 0.13 -3.82 10.71
C GLY A 77 0.39 -4.47 9.35
N GLY A 78 0.39 -3.69 8.27
CA GLY A 78 0.67 -4.20 6.93
C GLY A 78 2.13 -4.67 6.76
N ASP A 79 2.33 -5.72 5.97
CA ASP A 79 3.65 -6.29 5.70
C ASP A 79 4.51 -5.39 4.77
N VAL A 80 5.78 -5.17 5.15
CA VAL A 80 6.70 -4.28 4.42
C VAL A 80 7.03 -4.78 3.02
N LEU A 81 7.09 -6.10 2.81
CA LEU A 81 7.35 -6.69 1.48
C LEU A 81 6.14 -6.51 0.56
N THR A 82 4.94 -6.63 1.10
CA THR A 82 3.69 -6.34 0.41
C THR A 82 3.63 -4.86 0.03
N LEU A 83 3.97 -3.96 0.94
CA LEU A 83 4.04 -2.53 0.65
C LEU A 83 5.05 -2.23 -0.47
N GLN A 84 6.24 -2.85 -0.45
CA GLN A 84 7.26 -2.67 -1.50
C GLN A 84 6.68 -2.99 -2.88
N ARG A 85 5.92 -4.08 -3.00
CA ARG A 85 5.28 -4.51 -4.26
C ARG A 85 4.18 -3.54 -4.70
N ILE A 86 3.32 -3.08 -3.79
CA ILE A 86 2.27 -2.10 -4.07
C ILE A 86 2.86 -0.78 -4.58
N LEU A 87 3.91 -0.29 -3.91
CA LEU A 87 4.60 0.94 -4.26
C LEU A 87 5.49 0.79 -5.51
N GLY A 88 5.87 -0.44 -5.87
CA GLY A 88 6.78 -0.73 -6.97
C GLY A 88 8.20 -0.25 -6.68
N HIS A 89 8.66 -0.33 -5.44
CA HIS A 89 10.05 -0.01 -5.09
C HIS A 89 10.99 -1.12 -5.59
N SER A 90 12.05 -0.74 -6.29
CA SER A 90 13.07 -1.67 -6.77
C SER A 90 13.90 -2.27 -5.64
N ASP A 91 14.11 -1.48 -4.58
CA ASP A 91 14.91 -1.82 -3.42
C ASP A 91 14.03 -1.74 -2.15
N LEU A 92 14.16 -2.72 -1.27
CA LEU A 92 13.49 -2.75 0.03
C LEU A 92 13.87 -1.54 0.88
N THR A 93 15.11 -1.05 0.77
CA THR A 93 15.62 0.13 1.49
C THR A 93 14.72 1.37 1.30
N MET A 94 14.11 1.53 0.13
CA MET A 94 13.15 2.62 -0.11
C MET A 94 11.89 2.50 0.74
N THR A 95 11.42 1.27 0.97
CA THR A 95 10.23 0.96 1.77
C THR A 95 10.54 0.96 3.27
N MET A 96 11.78 0.63 3.65
CA MET A 96 12.22 0.65 5.06
C MET A 96 12.08 2.01 5.73
N ARG A 97 11.97 3.11 4.96
CA ARG A 97 11.61 4.44 5.48
C ARG A 97 10.33 4.41 6.34
N TYR A 98 9.38 3.51 6.08
CA TYR A 98 8.13 3.41 6.85
C TYR A 98 8.18 2.39 7.98
N ALA A 99 9.22 1.55 8.09
CA ALA A 99 9.27 0.42 9.02
C ALA A 99 9.14 0.85 10.49
N HIS A 100 9.63 2.04 10.84
CA HIS A 100 9.51 2.61 12.19
C HIS A 100 8.07 2.91 12.62
N LEU A 101 7.11 2.90 11.69
CA LEU A 101 5.68 3.08 11.98
C LEU A 101 4.97 1.75 12.30
N ALA A 102 5.68 0.62 12.15
CA ALA A 102 5.07 -0.68 12.41
C ALA A 102 4.74 -0.81 13.90
N PRO A 103 3.60 -1.43 14.24
CA PRO A 103 3.31 -1.73 15.64
C PRO A 103 4.41 -2.62 16.24
N ASN A 104 4.61 -2.54 17.55
CA ASN A 104 5.52 -3.46 18.24
C ASN A 104 4.87 -4.85 18.31
N HIS A 105 5.47 -5.84 17.66
CA HIS A 105 4.91 -7.19 17.51
C HIS A 105 5.80 -8.29 18.12
N LEU A 106 6.68 -7.99 19.08
CA LEU A 106 7.55 -9.02 19.68
C LEU A 106 6.74 -10.18 20.27
N ASP A 107 5.58 -9.91 20.86
CA ASP A 107 4.68 -10.94 21.40
C ASP A 107 4.03 -11.81 20.30
N GLU A 108 3.94 -11.31 19.06
CA GLU A 108 3.45 -12.11 17.94
C GLU A 108 4.43 -13.19 17.50
N ALA A 109 5.71 -13.09 17.89
CA ALA A 109 6.69 -14.14 17.63
C ALA A 109 6.20 -15.50 18.18
N LEU A 110 5.47 -15.50 19.29
CA LEU A 110 4.86 -16.71 19.84
C LEU A 110 3.77 -17.27 18.91
N LYS A 111 2.95 -16.43 18.27
CA LYS A 111 1.89 -16.86 17.34
C LYS A 111 2.46 -17.55 16.11
N PHE A 112 3.61 -17.08 15.63
CA PHE A 112 4.27 -17.61 14.43
C PHE A 112 5.35 -18.66 14.72
N ALA A 113 5.61 -18.95 16.00
CA ALA A 113 6.58 -19.96 16.38
C ALA A 113 6.16 -21.36 15.88
N PRO A 114 7.09 -22.16 15.33
CA PRO A 114 6.77 -23.47 14.75
C PRO A 114 6.13 -24.44 15.74
N VAL A 115 6.44 -24.27 17.04
CA VAL A 115 5.90 -25.11 18.12
C VAL A 115 4.39 -25.01 18.26
N VAL A 116 3.78 -23.84 17.99
CA VAL A 116 2.32 -23.66 18.10
C VAL A 116 1.58 -24.55 17.11
N LYS A 117 2.05 -24.62 15.87
CA LYS A 117 1.46 -25.49 14.84
C LYS A 117 1.71 -26.98 15.15
N MET A 118 2.86 -27.32 15.73
CA MET A 118 3.18 -28.70 16.14
C MET A 118 2.31 -29.19 17.29
N LEU A 119 1.96 -28.32 18.24
CA LEU A 119 1.07 -28.67 19.36
C LEU A 119 -0.37 -28.88 18.89
N SER A 120 -0.88 -28.05 17.99
CA SER A 120 -2.22 -28.25 17.39
C SER A 120 -2.32 -29.53 16.56
N LEU A 121 -1.22 -30.01 15.97
CA LEU A 121 -1.19 -31.27 15.23
C LEU A 121 -1.13 -32.50 16.15
N LYS A 122 -0.59 -32.36 17.38
CA LYS A 122 -0.53 -33.44 18.37
C LYS A 122 -1.82 -33.61 19.18
N GLY A 123 -2.69 -32.58 19.24
CA GLY A 123 -3.98 -32.61 19.94
C GLY A 123 -5.10 -33.40 19.22
N GLY A 124 -4.81 -34.09 18.12
CA GLY A 124 -5.75 -34.95 17.40
C GLY A 124 -5.80 -36.41 17.88
N LEU A 125 -5.08 -36.76 18.95
CA LEU A 125 -5.19 -38.07 19.61
C LEU A 125 -5.78 -37.93 21.03
N SER A 126 -7.02 -38.42 21.14
CA SER A 126 -7.84 -38.76 22.31
C SER A 126 -8.25 -37.63 23.29
N ALA A 127 -9.54 -37.36 23.32
CA ALA A 127 -10.44 -38.05 24.24
C ALA A 127 -11.76 -38.39 23.53
#